data_AF-A0A1V9Z921-F1
#
_entry.id   AF-A0A1V9Z921-F1
#
_cell.length_a   1.000
_cell.length_b   1.000
_cell.length_c   1.000
_cell.angle_alpha   90.00
_cell.angle_beta   90.00
_cell.angle_gamma   90.00
#
_symmetry.space_group_name_H-M   'P 1'
#
loop_
_entity.id
_entity.type
_entity.pdbx_description
1 polymer ?
#
loop_
_entity_poly.entity_id
_entity_poly.type
_entity_poly.pdbx_seq_one_letter_code
_entity_poly.pdbx_strand_id
1 'polypeptide(L)'
;MRQFDDNNFRGTQIKYDKAKFQAAINKFYENGDYELVDGYAPFCKHLFVPNFINARVQTVPITHKSIHLLQSGYTKRRPEELPVLMRWFPSHSVTPVTAKFLDIVLYSREQVQLENEAMGKDIDLGDAPWRITNVIAQDVDTELPMEPMHFLRNALGKEAGGSGVPIDPIKYQEAVEYWNKHAHIK
;
A
#
# COMPACT_ATOMS: atom_id res chain seq x y z
N MET A 1 12.17 0.35 -6.74
CA MET A 1 10.76 0.38 -6.27
C MET A 1 10.45 1.80 -5.88
N ARG A 2 9.34 2.38 -6.38
CA ARG A 2 9.04 3.83 -6.26
C ARG A 2 9.16 4.36 -4.82
N GLN A 3 8.79 3.58 -3.82
CA GLN A 3 8.88 3.98 -2.40
C GLN A 3 10.30 4.32 -1.92
N PHE A 4 11.34 3.80 -2.58
CA PHE A 4 12.74 4.15 -2.31
C PHE A 4 13.25 5.26 -3.24
N ASP A 5 12.75 5.30 -4.47
CA ASP A 5 13.39 6.00 -5.58
C ASP A 5 12.68 7.30 -5.99
N ASP A 6 11.39 7.42 -5.70
CA ASP A 6 10.53 8.54 -6.12
C ASP A 6 10.24 9.43 -4.91
N ASN A 7 10.93 10.58 -4.83
CA ASN A 7 10.72 11.58 -3.78
C ASN A 7 9.29 12.18 -3.78
N ASN A 8 8.55 12.02 -4.88
CA ASN A 8 7.16 12.44 -5.00
C ASN A 8 6.18 11.29 -4.74
N PHE A 9 6.67 10.10 -4.35
CA PHE A 9 5.81 8.98 -4.01
C PHE A 9 4.84 9.39 -2.90
N ARG A 10 3.56 9.14 -3.14
CA ARG A 10 2.47 9.43 -2.21
C ARG A 10 2.13 8.15 -1.47
N GLY A 11 2.49 8.09 -0.19
CA GLY A 11 2.45 6.91 0.66
C GLY A 11 3.75 6.78 1.46
N THR A 12 4.03 5.58 2.00
CA THR A 12 5.24 5.34 2.78
C THR A 12 6.49 5.55 1.91
N GLN A 13 7.29 6.56 2.26
CA GLN A 13 8.61 6.75 1.66
C GLN A 13 9.65 6.01 2.49
N ILE A 14 10.42 5.14 1.86
CA ILE A 14 11.43 4.31 2.52
C ILE A 14 12.77 5.03 2.39
N LYS A 15 13.10 5.85 3.39
CA LYS A 15 14.40 6.51 3.52
C LYS A 15 15.41 5.58 4.19
N TYR A 16 15.67 4.46 3.53
CA TYR A 16 16.54 3.39 4.03
C TYR A 16 17.29 2.74 2.86
N ASP A 17 18.48 2.19 3.12
CA ASP A 17 19.21 1.44 2.10
C ASP A 17 18.42 0.17 1.69
N LYS A 18 18.29 -0.07 0.38
CA LYS A 18 17.46 -1.18 -0.13
C LYS A 18 17.94 -2.54 0.34
N ALA A 19 19.25 -2.78 0.28
CA ALA A 19 19.82 -4.08 0.65
C ALA A 19 19.68 -4.31 2.17
N LYS A 20 19.94 -3.28 2.97
CA LYS A 20 19.73 -3.34 4.43
C LYS A 20 18.26 -3.48 4.80
N PHE A 21 17.34 -2.85 4.05
CA PHE A 21 15.90 -3.00 4.27
C PHE A 21 15.49 -4.46 4.06
N GLN A 22 15.85 -5.03 2.91
CA GLN A 22 15.56 -6.42 2.58
C GLN A 22 16.16 -7.38 3.61
N ALA A 23 17.43 -7.17 4.00
CA ALA A 23 18.08 -7.99 5.02
C ALA A 23 17.36 -7.92 6.39
N ALA A 24 16.86 -6.74 6.78
CA ALA A 24 16.07 -6.60 8.01
C ALA A 24 14.73 -7.35 7.93
N ILE A 25 14.03 -7.26 6.81
CA ILE A 25 12.77 -8.00 6.58
C ILE A 25 13.01 -9.51 6.62
N ASN A 26 14.03 -10.00 5.91
CA ASN A 26 14.39 -11.42 5.92
C ASN A 26 14.70 -11.89 7.34
N LYS A 27 15.47 -11.11 8.11
CA LYS A 27 15.79 -11.43 9.51
C LYS A 27 14.53 -11.53 10.38
N PHE A 28 13.56 -10.62 10.22
CA PHE A 28 12.30 -10.68 10.96
C PHE A 28 11.53 -11.97 10.66
N TYR A 29 11.48 -12.39 9.39
CA TYR A 29 10.83 -13.63 8.99
C TYR A 29 11.59 -14.88 9.46
N GLU A 30 12.91 -14.93 9.25
CA GLU A 30 13.77 -16.08 9.58
C GLU A 30 13.85 -16.34 11.09
N ASN A 31 13.77 -15.30 11.91
CA ASN A 31 13.73 -15.43 13.37
C ASN A 31 12.44 -16.11 13.87
N GLY A 32 11.38 -16.17 13.04
CA GLY A 32 10.10 -16.78 13.39
C GLY A 32 9.20 -15.92 14.28
N ASP A 33 9.58 -14.67 14.57
CA ASP A 33 8.80 -13.75 15.40
C ASP A 33 7.56 -13.20 14.67
N TYR A 34 7.53 -13.30 13.34
CA TYR A 34 6.49 -12.73 12.47
C TYR A 34 6.13 -13.71 11.35
N GLU A 35 4.83 -13.96 11.18
CA GLU A 35 4.31 -14.92 10.21
C GLU A 35 3.76 -14.24 8.96
N LEU A 36 3.77 -14.97 7.84
CA LEU A 36 3.09 -14.54 6.63
C LEU A 36 1.58 -14.71 6.78
N VAL A 37 0.85 -13.62 6.59
CA VAL A 37 -0.61 -13.58 6.60
C VAL A 37 -1.13 -13.57 5.16
N ASP A 38 -2.25 -14.25 4.92
CA ASP A 38 -2.93 -14.23 3.63
C ASP A 38 -3.47 -12.84 3.30
N GLY A 39 -3.19 -12.36 2.09
CA GLY A 39 -3.81 -11.16 1.54
C GLY A 39 -5.10 -11.47 0.78
N TYR A 40 -5.54 -10.50 -0.03
CA TYR A 40 -6.80 -10.59 -0.78
C TYR A 40 -6.87 -11.69 -1.87
N ALA A 41 -5.73 -12.30 -2.22
CA ALA A 41 -5.63 -13.33 -3.25
C ALA A 41 -4.49 -14.32 -2.92
N PRO A 42 -4.50 -15.56 -3.47
CA PRO A 42 -3.48 -16.57 -3.15
C PRO A 42 -2.03 -16.15 -3.45
N PHE A 43 -1.85 -15.21 -4.40
CA PHE A 43 -0.54 -14.66 -4.76
C PHE A 43 -0.11 -13.47 -3.89
N CYS A 44 -0.90 -13.06 -2.88
CA CYS A 44 -0.65 -11.91 -2.03
C CYS A 44 -0.45 -12.36 -0.59
N LYS A 45 0.64 -11.92 0.04
CA LYS A 45 0.93 -12.13 1.46
C LYS A 45 1.30 -10.82 2.13
N HIS A 46 1.15 -10.78 3.45
CA HIS A 46 1.55 -9.68 4.30
C HIS A 46 2.53 -10.17 5.36
N LEU A 47 3.49 -9.35 5.72
CA LEU A 47 4.34 -9.52 6.90
C LEU A 47 4.33 -8.23 7.69
N PHE A 48 3.84 -8.28 8.93
CA PHE A 48 3.72 -7.10 9.79
C PHE A 48 4.89 -7.04 10.76
N VAL A 49 5.82 -6.10 10.57
CA VAL A 49 7.04 -5.98 11.39
C VAL A 49 7.12 -4.63 12.10
N PRO A 50 7.90 -4.49 13.19
CA PRO A 50 8.11 -3.19 13.84
C PRO A 50 8.69 -2.16 12.86
N ASN A 51 8.27 -0.91 13.00
CA ASN A 51 8.76 0.18 12.15
C ASN A 51 10.19 0.60 12.53
N PHE A 52 11.18 -0.06 11.92
CA PHE A 52 12.60 0.23 12.09
C PHE A 52 13.11 1.40 11.22
N ILE A 53 12.27 1.95 10.34
CA ILE A 53 12.65 3.07 9.45
C ILE A 53 12.10 4.43 9.91
N ASN A 54 11.41 4.46 11.06
CA ASN A 54 10.76 5.67 11.61
C ASN A 54 9.81 6.35 10.59
N ALA A 55 9.14 5.56 9.76
CA ALA A 55 8.14 6.06 8.82
C ALA A 55 6.90 6.55 9.58
N ARG A 56 6.21 7.55 9.02
CA ARG A 56 4.98 8.09 9.60
C ARG A 56 3.75 7.48 8.93
N VAL A 57 2.64 7.40 9.68
CA VAL A 57 1.35 6.98 9.12
C VAL A 57 0.94 7.90 7.98
N GLN A 58 0.30 7.32 6.96
CA GLN A 58 -0.09 8.03 5.73
C GLN A 58 -1.57 8.41 5.71
N THR A 59 -2.29 8.04 6.77
CA THR A 59 -3.70 8.35 6.99
C THR A 59 -3.88 8.94 8.37
N VAL A 60 -4.87 9.82 8.51
CA VAL A 60 -5.29 10.36 9.81
C VAL A 60 -6.80 10.28 9.97
N PRO A 61 -7.30 10.16 11.20
CA PRO A 61 -8.73 10.21 11.46
C PRO A 61 -9.35 11.55 11.03
N ILE A 62 -10.52 11.46 10.40
CA ILE A 62 -11.41 12.60 10.15
C ILE A 62 -12.20 12.85 11.43
N THR A 63 -12.07 14.05 11.98
CA THR A 63 -12.77 14.46 13.21
C THR A 63 -13.58 15.72 12.93
N HIS A 64 -14.52 16.06 13.81
CA HIS A 64 -15.23 17.35 13.73
C HIS A 64 -14.29 18.56 13.70
N LYS A 65 -13.11 18.45 14.33
CA LYS A 65 -12.11 19.52 14.36
C LYS A 65 -11.29 19.60 13.07
N SER A 66 -11.12 18.49 12.34
CA SER A 66 -10.27 18.44 11.14
C SER A 66 -11.05 18.44 9.83
N ILE A 67 -12.31 18.00 9.81
CA ILE A 67 -13.07 17.74 8.57
C ILE A 67 -13.09 18.91 7.57
N HIS A 68 -13.10 20.16 8.05
CA HIS A 68 -13.08 21.36 7.23
C HIS A 68 -11.75 21.59 6.48
N LEU A 69 -10.69 20.87 6.83
CA LEU A 69 -9.37 20.90 6.19
C LEU A 69 -9.25 19.87 5.05
N LEU A 70 -10.23 18.98 4.88
CA LEU A 70 -10.22 18.02 3.79
C LEU A 70 -10.28 18.74 2.44
N GLN A 71 -9.43 18.30 1.53
CA GLN A 71 -9.49 18.65 0.12
C GLN A 71 -9.95 17.44 -0.69
N SER A 72 -10.46 17.71 -1.88
CA SER A 72 -10.81 16.66 -2.84
C SER A 72 -10.41 17.08 -4.25
N GLY A 73 -10.28 16.09 -5.12
CA GLY A 73 -9.96 16.31 -6.53
C GLY A 73 -9.65 15.00 -7.26
N TYR A 74 -9.60 15.10 -8.58
CA TYR A 74 -9.27 13.98 -9.45
C TYR A 74 -7.76 13.80 -9.53
N THR A 75 -7.26 12.61 -9.19
CA THR A 75 -5.81 12.34 -9.15
C THR A 75 -5.47 10.99 -9.78
N LYS A 76 -4.23 10.85 -10.23
CA LYS A 76 -3.68 9.62 -10.80
C LYS A 76 -2.54 9.09 -9.93
N ARG A 77 -2.42 7.77 -9.77
CA ARG A 77 -1.25 7.16 -9.12
C ARG A 77 -0.07 7.00 -10.09
N ARG A 78 -0.39 6.83 -11.37
CA ARG A 78 0.56 6.73 -12.49
C ARG A 78 -0.01 7.45 -13.73
N PRO A 79 0.83 8.02 -14.61
CA PRO A 79 0.36 8.80 -15.77
C PRO A 79 -0.64 8.06 -16.68
N GLU A 80 -0.45 6.75 -16.84
CA GLU A 80 -1.24 5.84 -17.67
C GLU A 80 -2.63 5.52 -17.09
N GLU A 81 -2.87 5.74 -15.79
CA GLU A 81 -4.15 5.43 -15.16
C GLU A 81 -5.20 6.55 -15.40
N LEU A 82 -6.48 6.18 -15.38
CA LEU A 82 -7.58 7.14 -15.32
C LEU A 82 -7.55 7.90 -13.99
N PRO A 83 -7.85 9.21 -13.98
CA PRO A 83 -7.91 9.96 -12.74
C PRO A 83 -9.18 9.59 -11.96
N VAL A 84 -9.04 9.45 -10.65
CA VAL A 84 -10.15 9.10 -9.74
C VAL A 84 -10.33 10.17 -8.68
N LEU A 85 -11.57 10.35 -8.22
CA LEU A 85 -11.87 11.27 -7.13
C LEU A 85 -11.22 10.76 -5.84
N MET A 86 -10.39 11.61 -5.23
CA MET A 86 -9.73 11.35 -3.96
C MET A 86 -10.08 12.46 -2.97
N ARG A 87 -9.96 12.16 -1.67
CA ARG A 87 -9.93 13.14 -0.59
C ARG A 87 -8.69 12.98 0.26
N TRP A 88 -8.15 14.08 0.76
CA TRP A 88 -6.93 14.08 1.57
C TRP A 88 -6.88 15.31 2.49
N PHE A 89 -6.06 15.22 3.53
CA PHE A 89 -5.57 16.37 4.26
C PHE A 89 -4.28 16.87 3.61
N PRO A 90 -4.15 18.19 3.36
CA PRO A 90 -2.86 18.77 3.03
C PRO A 90 -1.82 18.49 4.13
N SER A 91 -0.60 18.17 3.73
CA SER A 91 0.51 17.82 4.64
C SER A 91 0.83 18.90 5.67
N HIS A 92 0.53 20.17 5.38
CA HIS A 92 0.70 21.28 6.32
C HIS A 92 -0.49 21.46 7.28
N SER A 93 -1.62 20.77 7.07
CA SER A 93 -2.83 20.94 7.87
C SER A 93 -2.99 19.89 8.98
N VAL A 94 -2.19 18.81 8.93
CA VAL A 94 -2.20 17.71 9.92
C VAL A 94 -0.79 17.23 10.20
N THR A 95 -0.54 16.76 11.42
CA THR A 95 0.77 16.17 11.79
C THR A 95 0.60 14.66 11.93
N PRO A 96 1.18 13.84 11.03
CA PRO A 96 1.15 12.39 11.19
C PRO A 96 2.06 11.94 12.32
N VAL A 97 1.65 10.89 13.02
CA VAL A 97 2.46 10.20 14.02
C VAL A 97 3.43 9.22 13.36
N THR A 98 4.52 8.87 14.06
CA THR A 98 5.37 7.74 13.66
C THR A 98 4.56 6.45 13.79
N ALA A 99 4.54 5.65 12.73
CA ALA A 99 3.86 4.37 12.70
C ALA A 99 4.52 3.37 13.64
N LYS A 100 3.74 2.46 14.22
CA LYS A 100 4.28 1.35 15.03
C LYS A 100 4.82 0.21 14.17
N PHE A 101 4.18 -0.07 13.05
CA PHE A 101 4.45 -1.23 12.20
C PHE A 101 4.68 -0.83 10.73
N LEU A 102 5.31 -1.74 10.00
CA LEU A 102 5.33 -1.80 8.56
C LEU A 102 4.57 -3.05 8.13
N ASP A 103 3.52 -2.88 7.35
CA ASP A 103 2.93 -3.95 6.55
C ASP A 103 3.74 -4.09 5.26
N ILE A 104 4.40 -5.25 5.12
CA ILE A 104 5.17 -5.63 3.95
C ILE A 104 4.27 -6.47 3.05
N VAL A 105 3.78 -5.86 1.96
CA VAL A 105 2.95 -6.54 0.97
C VAL A 105 3.85 -7.26 -0.01
N LEU A 106 3.61 -8.56 -0.15
CA LEU A 106 4.41 -9.48 -0.94
C LEU A 106 3.54 -10.10 -2.04
N TYR A 107 3.99 -10.03 -3.28
CA TYR A 107 3.38 -10.82 -4.36
C TYR A 107 4.28 -12.00 -4.73
N SER A 108 3.66 -13.09 -5.17
CA SER A 108 4.41 -14.22 -5.72
C SER A 108 5.21 -13.78 -6.95
N ARG A 109 6.35 -14.41 -7.19
CA ARG A 109 7.19 -14.12 -8.34
C ARG A 109 6.42 -14.24 -9.66
N GLU A 110 5.58 -15.26 -9.78
CA GLU A 110 4.74 -15.54 -10.95
C GLU A 110 3.76 -14.38 -11.20
N GLN A 111 3.12 -13.87 -10.16
CA GLN A 111 2.22 -12.72 -10.30
C GLN A 111 2.97 -11.46 -10.73
N VAL A 112 4.14 -11.18 -10.15
CA VAL A 112 4.96 -10.02 -10.54
C VAL A 112 5.40 -10.14 -12.01
N GLN A 113 5.73 -11.34 -12.47
CA GLN A 113 6.04 -11.59 -13.87
C GLN A 113 4.85 -11.28 -14.79
N LEU A 114 3.66 -11.79 -14.46
CA LEU A 114 2.43 -11.54 -15.24
C LEU A 114 2.08 -10.04 -15.34
N GLU A 115 2.32 -9.27 -14.27
CA GLU A 115 2.09 -7.82 -14.28
C GLU A 115 3.14 -7.08 -15.11
N ASN A 116 4.41 -7.48 -15.03
CA ASN A 116 5.46 -6.88 -15.83
C ASN A 116 5.27 -7.15 -17.33
N GLU A 117 4.94 -8.38 -17.71
CA GLU A 117 4.65 -8.78 -19.09
C GLU A 117 3.47 -7.98 -19.66
N ALA A 118 2.37 -7.84 -18.91
CA ALA A 118 1.21 -7.03 -19.32
C ALA A 118 1.55 -5.54 -19.48
N MET A 119 2.55 -5.04 -18.76
CA MET A 119 3.06 -3.67 -18.89
C MET A 119 4.20 -3.53 -19.92
N GLY A 120 4.57 -4.60 -20.63
CA GLY A 120 5.69 -4.60 -21.58
C GLY A 120 7.06 -4.36 -20.92
N LYS A 121 7.23 -4.76 -19.66
CA LYS A 121 8.48 -4.64 -18.90
C LYS A 121 9.18 -6.00 -18.82
N ASP A 122 10.46 -6.01 -19.16
CA ASP A 122 11.33 -7.16 -18.96
C ASP A 122 12.25 -6.87 -17.77
N ILE A 123 11.98 -7.53 -16.63
CA ILE A 123 12.69 -7.31 -15.36
C ILE A 123 13.13 -8.67 -14.83
N ASP A 124 14.42 -8.80 -14.53
CA ASP A 124 14.95 -9.97 -13.82
C ASP A 124 14.42 -10.01 -12.37
N LEU A 125 13.65 -11.05 -12.07
CA LEU A 125 13.05 -11.27 -10.75
C LEU A 125 13.87 -12.20 -9.85
N GLY A 126 14.98 -12.75 -10.34
CA GLY A 126 15.75 -13.75 -9.59
C GLY A 126 14.94 -15.00 -9.23
N ASP A 127 15.37 -15.69 -8.16
CA ASP A 127 14.84 -16.97 -7.69
C ASP A 127 13.93 -16.87 -6.46
N ALA A 128 13.89 -15.72 -5.79
CA ALA A 128 13.05 -15.51 -4.61
C ALA A 128 11.55 -15.71 -4.95
N PRO A 129 10.82 -16.55 -4.19
CA PRO A 129 9.43 -16.88 -4.51
C PRO A 129 8.46 -15.72 -4.26
N TRP A 130 8.84 -14.77 -3.42
CA TRP A 130 8.04 -13.61 -3.03
C TRP A 130 8.83 -12.32 -3.25
N ARG A 131 8.11 -11.26 -3.63
CA ARG A 131 8.67 -9.94 -3.91
C ARG A 131 7.90 -8.87 -3.16
N ILE A 132 8.61 -7.98 -2.46
CA ILE A 132 8.00 -6.80 -1.84
C ILE A 132 7.46 -5.89 -2.94
N THR A 133 6.15 -5.69 -2.98
CA THR A 133 5.47 -4.83 -3.96
C THR A 133 5.04 -3.51 -3.35
N ASN A 134 4.74 -3.49 -2.05
CA ASN A 134 4.35 -2.30 -1.32
C ASN A 134 4.76 -2.39 0.16
N VAL A 135 4.99 -1.25 0.80
CA VAL A 135 5.27 -1.12 2.23
C VAL A 135 4.35 -0.05 2.82
N ILE A 136 3.57 -0.39 3.83
CA ILE A 136 2.60 0.52 4.44
C ILE A 136 3.00 0.78 5.89
N ALA A 137 3.34 2.03 6.21
CA ALA A 137 3.58 2.45 7.59
C ALA A 137 2.23 2.72 8.28
N GLN A 138 1.95 1.94 9.32
CA GLN A 138 0.66 1.93 10.01
C GLN A 138 0.80 1.65 11.51
N ASP A 139 -0.25 1.97 12.27
CA ASP A 139 -0.25 1.81 13.73
C ASP A 139 -0.77 0.45 14.23
N VAL A 140 -1.21 -0.41 13.31
CA VAL A 140 -1.73 -1.75 13.58
C VAL A 140 -0.90 -2.82 12.88
N ASP A 141 -0.91 -4.03 13.42
CA ASP A 141 -0.22 -5.23 12.94
C ASP A 141 -1.12 -6.15 12.10
N THR A 142 -2.17 -5.57 11.49
CA THR A 142 -3.10 -6.25 10.59
C THR A 142 -3.29 -5.45 9.32
N GLU A 143 -3.78 -6.09 8.25
CA GLU A 143 -4.07 -5.40 6.99
C GLU A 143 -5.12 -4.31 7.22
N LEU A 144 -4.82 -3.07 6.82
CA LEU A 144 -5.82 -2.01 6.76
C LEU A 144 -6.64 -2.16 5.47
N PRO A 145 -7.97 -1.92 5.50
CA PRO A 145 -8.79 -2.06 4.31
C PRO A 145 -8.26 -1.19 3.17
N MET A 146 -8.14 -1.77 1.98
CA MET A 146 -7.86 -0.99 0.77
C MET A 146 -8.91 0.11 0.58
N GLU A 147 -8.53 1.22 -0.07
CA GLU A 147 -9.50 2.25 -0.45
C GLU A 147 -10.64 1.66 -1.31
N PRO A 148 -11.90 2.11 -1.16
CA PRO A 148 -13.01 1.64 -2.01
C PRO A 148 -12.72 1.77 -3.51
N MET A 149 -12.02 2.83 -3.91
CA MET A 149 -11.62 3.02 -5.32
C MET A 149 -10.63 1.94 -5.81
N HIS A 150 -9.85 1.31 -4.92
CA HIS A 150 -8.98 0.20 -5.28
C HIS A 150 -9.79 -1.05 -5.66
N PHE A 151 -10.87 -1.35 -4.93
CA PHE A 151 -11.79 -2.44 -5.29
C PHE A 151 -12.42 -2.19 -6.66
N LEU A 152 -12.94 -0.98 -6.89
CA LEU A 152 -13.56 -0.60 -8.17
C LEU A 152 -12.57 -0.72 -9.33
N ARG A 153 -11.34 -0.21 -9.17
CA ARG A 153 -10.31 -0.33 -10.21
C ARG A 153 -9.90 -1.79 -10.43
N ASN A 154 -9.73 -2.58 -9.37
CA ASN A 154 -9.34 -3.98 -9.49
C ASN A 154 -10.37 -4.75 -10.33
N ALA A 155 -11.66 -4.48 -10.16
CA ALA A 155 -12.72 -5.09 -10.94
C ALA A 155 -12.76 -4.67 -12.43
N LEU A 156 -12.13 -3.55 -12.81
CA LEU A 156 -12.01 -3.12 -14.21
C LEU A 156 -10.93 -3.90 -15.00
N GLY A 157 -10.10 -4.70 -14.33
CA GLY A 157 -9.10 -5.54 -14.98
C GLY A 157 -7.76 -4.85 -15.27
N LYS A 158 -6.85 -5.62 -15.87
CA LYS A 158 -5.43 -5.25 -16.08
C LYS A 158 -5.26 -4.00 -16.94
N GLU A 159 -6.10 -3.81 -17.95
CA GLU A 159 -6.09 -2.63 -18.84
C GLU A 159 -6.32 -1.31 -18.09
N ALA A 160 -7.04 -1.34 -16.96
CA ALA A 160 -7.29 -0.18 -16.11
C ALA A 160 -6.30 -0.08 -14.93
N GLY A 161 -5.24 -0.89 -14.91
CA GLY A 161 -4.29 -1.00 -13.80
C GLY A 161 -4.85 -1.72 -12.56
N GLY A 162 -5.89 -2.54 -12.76
CA GLY A 162 -6.50 -3.39 -11.75
C GLY A 162 -6.03 -4.85 -11.82
N SER A 163 -6.26 -5.62 -10.76
CA SER A 163 -5.91 -7.04 -10.72
C SER A 163 -6.87 -7.96 -11.50
N GLY A 164 -8.08 -7.49 -11.84
CA GLY A 164 -9.16 -8.30 -12.43
C GLY A 164 -9.98 -9.08 -11.40
N VAL A 165 -9.70 -8.92 -10.11
CA VAL A 165 -10.46 -9.59 -9.04
C VAL A 165 -11.83 -8.92 -8.89
N PRO A 166 -12.94 -9.69 -8.91
CA PRO A 166 -14.29 -9.17 -8.65
C PRO A 166 -14.40 -8.52 -7.27
N ILE A 167 -15.32 -7.56 -7.14
CA ILE A 167 -15.57 -6.90 -5.86
C ILE A 167 -16.24 -7.89 -4.91
N ASP A 168 -15.65 -8.09 -3.73
CA ASP A 168 -16.32 -8.68 -2.57
C ASP A 168 -17.16 -7.58 -1.87
N PRO A 169 -18.50 -7.70 -1.81
CA PRO A 169 -19.35 -6.68 -1.21
C PRO A 169 -19.10 -6.46 0.29
N ILE A 170 -18.74 -7.50 1.03
CA ILE A 170 -18.48 -7.41 2.48
C ILE A 170 -17.18 -6.64 2.70
N LYS A 171 -16.11 -7.02 1.98
CA LYS A 171 -14.81 -6.32 2.06
C LYS A 171 -14.90 -4.88 1.58
N TYR A 172 -15.70 -4.61 0.56
CA TYR A 172 -15.97 -3.25 0.12
C TYR A 172 -16.65 -2.41 1.21
N GLN A 173 -17.62 -2.99 1.92
CA GLN A 173 -18.31 -2.30 3.01
C GLN A 173 -17.39 -2.03 4.21
N GLU A 174 -16.56 -3.00 4.59
CA GLU A 174 -15.50 -2.82 5.61
C GLU A 174 -14.55 -1.67 5.23
N ALA A 175 -14.15 -1.60 3.96
CA ALA A 175 -13.35 -0.50 3.44
C ALA A 175 -14.09 0.84 3.56
N VAL A 176 -15.36 0.92 3.16
CA VAL A 176 -16.16 2.15 3.28
C VAL A 176 -16.25 2.61 4.73
N GLU A 177 -16.47 1.71 5.68
CA GLU A 177 -16.55 2.04 7.10
C GLU A 177 -15.25 2.62 7.65
N TYR A 178 -14.11 2.02 7.28
CA TYR A 178 -12.80 2.55 7.66
C TYR A 178 -12.54 3.91 7.00
N TRP A 179 -12.68 3.99 5.68
CA TRP A 179 -12.34 5.19 4.91
C TRP A 179 -13.31 6.34 5.12
N ASN A 180 -14.54 6.11 5.59
CA ASN A 180 -15.44 7.18 6.04
C ASN A 180 -14.90 7.97 7.24
N LYS A 181 -13.99 7.38 8.01
CA LYS A 181 -13.41 7.96 9.22
C LYS A 181 -11.94 8.33 9.05
N HIS A 182 -11.33 8.06 7.90
CA HIS A 182 -9.90 8.29 7.66
C HIS A 182 -9.67 8.96 6.30
N ALA A 183 -8.62 9.77 6.20
CA ALA A 183 -8.19 10.31 4.93
C ALA A 183 -6.67 10.29 4.82
N HIS A 184 -6.17 10.22 3.58
CA HIS A 184 -4.75 10.33 3.28
C HIS A 184 -4.19 11.70 3.64
N ILE A 185 -2.87 11.77 3.77
CA ILE A 185 -2.11 13.01 3.85
C ILE A 185 -1.38 13.20 2.51
N LYS A 186 -1.43 14.42 1.94
CA LYS A 186 -0.80 14.74 0.65
C LYS A 186 -0.13 16.11 0.63
#